data_AF-A0AAX0J0Q2-F1
#
_entry.id   AF-A0AAX0J0Q2-F1
#
_cell.length_a   1.000
_cell.length_b   1.000
_cell.length_c   1.000
_cell.angle_alpha   90.00
_cell.angle_beta   90.00
_cell.angle_gamma   90.00
#
_symmetry.space_group_name_H-M   'P 1'
#
loop_
_entity.id
_entity.type
_entity.pdbx_description
1 polymer ?
#
loop_
_entity_poly.entity_id
_entity_poly.type
_entity_poly.pdbx_seq_one_letter_code
_entity_poly.pdbx_strand_id
1 'polypeptide(L)'
;MSSSCQNFLGRFTFPQVGNIRNGLIWHELLTVTRHLGKMGHIKLPFIQVDVFSTGSFTGNPLVVVGNADNLSTTQMQNIARWLNLSETTFLSAPTTTDADYRVRIFTRTEELPLAGHPTLGSARA
;
A
#
# COMPACT_ATOMS: atom_id res chain seq x y z
N MET A 1 13.62 19.61 -4.22
CA MET A 1 13.56 19.33 -2.76
C MET A 1 13.04 17.91 -2.56
N SER A 2 13.74 16.92 -3.13
CA SER A 2 13.11 15.81 -3.86
C SER A 2 13.53 14.44 -3.30
N SER A 3 12.58 13.50 -3.13
CA SER A 3 12.79 12.06 -2.88
C SER A 3 13.13 11.54 -1.46
N SER A 4 13.65 12.37 -0.54
CA SER A 4 14.10 11.82 0.77
C SER A 4 12.99 11.36 1.72
N CYS A 5 11.76 11.90 1.62
CA CYS A 5 10.67 11.60 2.57
C CYS A 5 9.93 10.28 2.29
N GLN A 6 10.37 9.51 1.28
CA GLN A 6 9.66 8.32 0.82
C GLN A 6 10.41 7.01 1.11
N ASN A 7 11.63 7.04 1.65
CA ASN A 7 12.41 5.84 1.97
C ASN A 7 12.39 5.59 3.48
N PHE A 8 12.00 4.38 3.91
CA PHE A 8 11.79 4.06 5.32
C PHE A 8 12.49 2.77 5.74
N LEU A 9 12.84 2.70 7.02
CA LEU A 9 13.41 1.53 7.70
C LEU A 9 12.30 0.74 8.41
N GLY A 10 12.35 -0.59 8.30
CA GLY A 10 11.36 -1.56 8.78
C GLY A 10 11.37 -2.81 7.90
N ARG A 11 11.65 -3.98 8.49
CA ARG A 11 11.77 -5.25 7.76
C ARG A 11 10.39 -5.76 7.35
N PHE A 12 9.89 -5.32 6.20
CA PHE A 12 8.62 -5.79 5.65
C PHE A 12 8.84 -6.97 4.70
N THR A 13 8.22 -8.10 4.99
CA THR A 13 8.20 -9.25 4.09
C THR A 13 6.75 -9.66 3.96
N PHE A 14 6.18 -9.53 2.76
CA PHE A 14 4.91 -10.21 2.48
C PHE A 14 5.12 -11.69 2.75
N PRO A 15 4.38 -12.30 3.70
CA PRO A 15 4.42 -13.74 3.83
C PRO A 15 4.02 -14.32 2.47
N GLN A 16 4.84 -15.26 1.97
CA GLN A 16 4.44 -16.08 0.83
C GLN A 16 3.06 -16.65 1.12
N VAL A 17 2.16 -16.56 0.14
CA VAL A 17 0.79 -17.08 0.17
C VAL A 17 0.80 -18.43 0.87
N GLY A 18 0.28 -18.51 2.11
CA GLY A 18 0.05 -19.80 2.74
C GLY A 18 0.33 -19.99 4.23
N ASN A 19 0.40 -18.98 5.11
CA ASN A 19 0.24 -19.27 6.54
C ASN A 19 -0.38 -18.14 7.37
N ILE A 20 -1.55 -18.43 7.92
CA ILE A 20 -2.39 -17.54 8.72
C ILE A 20 -2.07 -17.79 10.20
N ARG A 21 -1.52 -16.80 10.91
CA ARG A 21 -1.60 -16.73 12.39
C ARG A 21 -1.77 -15.26 12.82
N ASN A 22 -2.64 -15.05 13.82
CA ASN A 22 -2.89 -13.80 14.58
C ASN A 22 -4.02 -12.85 14.11
N GLY A 23 -5.20 -13.37 13.75
CA GLY A 23 -6.46 -12.60 13.86
C GLY A 23 -6.59 -11.35 12.97
N LEU A 24 -5.68 -11.15 12.02
CA LEU A 24 -5.80 -10.16 10.95
C LEU A 24 -6.75 -10.72 9.88
N ILE A 25 -7.76 -9.94 9.51
CA ILE A 25 -8.65 -10.28 8.39
C ILE A 25 -7.87 -10.03 7.10
N TRP A 26 -7.40 -11.10 6.47
CA TRP A 26 -6.79 -11.06 5.14
C TRP A 26 -7.91 -11.02 4.09
N HIS A 27 -8.09 -9.88 3.41
CA HIS A 27 -8.85 -9.87 2.16
C HIS A 27 -7.90 -10.22 1.02
N GLU A 28 -8.17 -11.33 0.34
CA GLU A 28 -7.37 -11.82 -0.77
C GLU A 28 -7.51 -10.94 -2.02
N LEU A 29 -6.37 -10.61 -2.63
CA LEU A 29 -6.16 -10.25 -4.04
C LEU A 29 -7.07 -9.14 -4.63
N LEU A 30 -6.51 -7.93 -4.80
CA LEU A 30 -7.05 -6.97 -5.74
C LEU A 30 -6.78 -7.45 -7.17
N THR A 31 -7.83 -7.93 -7.86
CA THR A 31 -7.77 -8.17 -9.30
C THR A 31 -8.22 -6.92 -10.04
N VAL A 32 -7.27 -6.03 -10.34
CA VAL A 32 -7.56 -4.83 -11.18
C VAL A 32 -7.72 -5.29 -12.63
N THR A 33 -8.97 -5.33 -13.10
CA THR A 33 -9.28 -5.72 -14.49
C THR A 33 -9.53 -4.47 -15.33
N ARG A 34 -8.66 -4.15 -16.29
CA ARG A 34 -8.90 -3.13 -17.32
C ARG A 34 -9.36 -3.81 -18.60
N HIS A 35 -10.55 -3.46 -19.10
CA HIS A 35 -10.95 -3.76 -20.47
C HIS A 35 -10.32 -2.72 -21.40
N LEU A 36 -9.24 -3.09 -22.11
CA LEU A 36 -8.75 -2.50 -23.36
C LEU A 36 -7.53 -3.32 -23.84
N GLY A 37 -7.70 -4.08 -24.93
CA GLY A 37 -6.65 -4.59 -25.82
C GLY A 37 -5.39 -5.23 -25.20
N LYS A 38 -5.41 -6.58 -25.07
CA LYS A 38 -4.23 -7.47 -24.91
C LYS A 38 -3.15 -7.03 -23.89
N MET A 39 -3.38 -7.13 -22.58
CA MET A 39 -2.29 -7.22 -21.57
C MET A 39 -2.76 -7.96 -20.30
N GLY A 40 -1.87 -8.75 -19.71
CA GLY A 40 -2.18 -9.67 -18.61
C GLY A 40 -2.64 -9.01 -17.29
N HIS A 41 -3.20 -9.84 -16.41
CA HIS A 41 -3.65 -9.44 -15.08
C HIS A 41 -2.46 -9.06 -14.19
N ILE A 42 -2.50 -7.88 -13.57
CA ILE A 42 -1.55 -7.49 -12.52
C ILE A 42 -2.11 -7.96 -11.19
N LYS A 43 -1.40 -8.87 -10.51
CA LYS A 43 -1.72 -9.30 -9.14
C LYS A 43 -0.86 -8.49 -8.18
N LEU A 44 -1.51 -7.74 -7.29
CA LEU A 44 -0.85 -6.95 -6.25
C LEU A 44 -1.25 -7.49 -4.88
N PRO A 45 -0.30 -7.83 -4.00
CA PRO A 45 -0.63 -8.12 -2.61
C PRO A 45 -1.04 -6.82 -1.93
N PHE A 46 -2.05 -6.88 -1.06
CA PHE A 46 -2.44 -5.74 -0.24
C PHE A 46 -2.89 -6.23 1.13
N ILE A 47 -2.82 -5.34 2.10
CA ILE A 47 -3.40 -5.53 3.43
C ILE A 47 -4.20 -4.28 3.79
N GLN A 48 -5.35 -4.49 4.43
CA GLN A 48 -6.12 -3.41 5.04
C GLN A 48 -5.82 -3.40 6.54
N VAL A 49 -5.44 -2.25 7.06
CA VAL A 49 -5.08 -2.05 8.46
C VAL A 49 -5.92 -0.93 9.06
N ASP A 50 -6.46 -1.19 10.25
CA ASP A 50 -7.04 -0.14 11.09
C ASP A 50 -5.92 0.55 11.87
N VAL A 51 -5.62 1.82 11.56
CA VAL A 51 -4.60 2.61 12.25
C VAL A 51 -5.23 3.37 13.42
N PHE A 52 -4.53 3.48 14.55
CA PHE A 52 -5.04 4.08 15.79
C PHE A 52 -6.34 3.43 16.31
N SER A 53 -6.41 2.12 16.13
CA SER A 53 -7.55 1.29 16.50
C SER A 53 -7.49 0.83 17.96
N THR A 54 -8.65 0.73 18.62
CA THR A 54 -8.82 0.10 19.93
C THR A 54 -9.60 -1.23 19.85
N GLY A 55 -9.95 -1.67 18.64
CA GLY A 55 -10.74 -2.87 18.36
C GLY A 55 -11.08 -2.97 16.88
N SER A 56 -11.53 -4.14 16.41
CA SER A 56 -11.79 -4.36 14.97
C SER A 56 -12.74 -3.32 14.38
N PHE A 57 -12.43 -2.81 13.19
CA PHE A 57 -13.23 -1.83 12.44
C PHE A 57 -13.37 -0.47 13.16
N THR A 58 -12.38 -0.10 13.96
CA THR A 58 -12.28 1.22 14.61
C THR A 58 -10.98 1.92 14.22
N GLY A 59 -10.91 3.24 14.38
CA GLY A 59 -9.74 4.03 13.98
C GLY A 59 -9.82 4.49 12.54
N ASN A 60 -8.67 4.65 11.88
CA ASN A 60 -8.58 5.13 10.50
C ASN A 60 -8.12 4.01 9.56
N PRO A 61 -9.00 3.52 8.65
CA PRO A 61 -8.66 2.43 7.75
C PRO A 61 -7.65 2.88 6.70
N LEU A 62 -6.65 2.03 6.46
CA LEU A 62 -5.62 2.23 5.46
C LEU A 62 -5.42 0.96 4.65
N VAL A 63 -5.28 1.09 3.34
CA VAL A 63 -4.79 -0.02 2.49
C VAL A 63 -3.33 0.21 2.15
N VAL A 64 -2.52 -0.83 2.38
CA VAL A 64 -1.11 -0.90 2.02
C VAL A 64 -0.94 -1.91 0.89
N VAL A 65 -0.54 -1.43 -0.29
CA VAL A 65 -0.33 -2.22 -1.50
C VAL A 65 1.17 -2.49 -1.67
N GLY A 66 1.52 -3.75 -1.89
CA GLY A 66 2.89 -4.20 -2.12
C GLY A 66 3.30 -4.35 -3.57
N ASN A 67 4.60 -4.56 -3.79
CA ASN A 67 5.21 -4.85 -5.09
C ASN A 67 4.79 -3.84 -6.17
N ALA A 68 4.75 -2.56 -5.79
CA ALA A 68 4.19 -1.50 -6.61
C ALA A 68 5.19 -0.90 -7.62
N ASP A 69 6.38 -1.49 -7.76
CA ASP A 69 7.48 -1.03 -8.62
C ASP A 69 7.07 -0.78 -10.07
N ASN A 70 6.17 -1.62 -10.59
CA ASN A 70 5.72 -1.58 -11.99
C ASN A 70 4.44 -0.75 -12.19
N LEU A 71 3.97 -0.04 -11.16
CA LEU A 71 2.79 0.82 -11.27
C LEU A 71 3.18 2.25 -11.65
N SER A 72 2.55 2.76 -12.70
CA SER A 72 2.57 4.20 -12.98
C SER A 72 1.80 4.97 -11.90
N THR A 73 2.12 6.27 -11.74
CA THR A 73 1.38 7.19 -10.88
C THR A 73 -0.12 7.17 -11.17
N THR A 74 -0.51 7.14 -12.45
CA THR A 74 -1.91 7.08 -12.86
C THR A 74 -2.60 5.79 -12.41
N GLN A 75 -1.90 4.65 -12.46
CA GLN A 75 -2.42 3.38 -11.95
C GLN A 75 -2.60 3.42 -10.43
N MET A 76 -1.59 3.91 -9.69
CA MET A 76 -1.68 4.08 -8.24
C MET A 76 -2.86 4.99 -7.86
N GLN A 77 -3.02 6.13 -8.53
CA GLN A 77 -4.12 7.06 -8.30
C GLN A 77 -5.50 6.43 -8.61
N ASN A 78 -5.60 5.64 -9.69
CA ASN A 78 -6.83 4.94 -10.03
C ASN A 78 -7.18 3.85 -9.01
N ILE A 79 -6.19 3.14 -8.49
CA ILE A 79 -6.38 2.15 -7.41
C ILE A 79 -6.84 2.86 -6.13
N ALA A 80 -6.16 3.94 -5.71
CA ALA A 80 -6.54 4.71 -4.52
C ALA A 80 -7.97 5.27 -4.63
N ARG A 81 -8.34 5.78 -5.81
CA ARG A 81 -9.71 6.24 -6.09
C ARG A 81 -10.72 5.10 -6.01
N TRP A 82 -10.40 3.94 -6.56
CA TRP A 82 -11.28 2.77 -6.57
C TRP A 82 -11.50 2.20 -5.15
N LEU A 83 -10.45 2.18 -4.32
CA LEU A 83 -10.53 1.75 -2.92
C LEU A 83 -11.36 2.71 -2.03
N ASN A 84 -11.45 3.98 -2.42
CA ASN A 84 -12.28 5.00 -1.77
C ASN A 84 -12.05 5.13 -0.24
N LEU A 85 -10.83 4.88 0.21
CA LEU A 85 -10.37 5.23 1.56
C LEU A 85 -9.79 6.65 1.59
N SER A 86 -9.57 7.18 2.78
CA SER A 86 -8.91 8.47 2.96
C SER A 86 -7.54 8.48 2.27
N GLU A 87 -6.76 7.41 2.48
CA GLU A 87 -5.45 7.21 1.87
C GLU A 87 -5.21 5.74 1.48
N THR A 88 -4.30 5.55 0.54
CA THR A 88 -3.72 4.26 0.14
C THR A 88 -2.22 4.41 0.00
N THR A 89 -1.45 3.47 0.55
CA THR A 89 0.01 3.44 0.38
C THR A 89 0.45 2.37 -0.60
N PHE A 90 1.52 2.68 -1.32
CA PHE A 90 2.15 1.79 -2.29
C PHE A 90 3.61 1.61 -1.91
N LEU A 91 4.01 0.35 -1.69
CA LEU A 91 5.36 -0.04 -1.31
C LEU A 91 6.12 -0.58 -2.52
N SER A 92 7.31 -0.05 -2.73
CA SER A 92 8.26 -0.39 -3.80
C SER A 92 9.65 -0.64 -3.21
N ALA A 93 10.56 -1.17 -4.02
CA ALA A 93 11.95 -1.27 -3.67
C ALA A 93 12.51 0.12 -3.26
N PRO A 94 13.38 0.17 -2.23
CA PRO A 94 13.98 1.42 -1.79
C PRO A 94 14.89 1.98 -2.89
N THR A 95 15.03 3.30 -2.93
CA THR A 95 15.97 3.98 -3.84
C THR A 95 17.36 4.20 -3.22
N THR A 96 17.50 3.91 -1.93
CA THR A 96 18.71 4.09 -1.13
C THR A 96 19.02 2.83 -0.34
N THR A 97 20.29 2.53 -0.11
CA THR A 97 20.73 1.33 0.63
C THR A 97 20.35 1.35 2.11
N ASP A 98 20.13 2.55 2.68
CA ASP A 98 19.81 2.74 4.10
C ASP A 98 18.31 2.65 4.39
N ALA A 99 17.52 2.11 3.46
CA ALA A 99 16.08 1.94 3.61
C ALA A 99 15.65 0.55 3.18
N ASP A 100 14.59 0.05 3.79
CA ASP A 100 14.02 -1.26 3.49
C ASP A 100 12.99 -1.19 2.36
N TYR A 101 12.27 -0.06 2.26
CA TYR A 101 11.27 0.16 1.21
C TYR A 101 11.07 1.64 0.89
N ARG A 102 10.50 1.88 -0.29
CA ARG A 102 9.95 3.17 -0.69
C ARG A 102 8.43 3.16 -0.55
N VAL A 103 7.85 4.19 0.05
CA VAL A 103 6.39 4.39 0.14
C VAL A 103 5.93 5.61 -0.66
N ARG A 104 4.82 5.46 -1.38
CA ARG A 104 4.06 6.56 -1.96
C ARG A 104 2.66 6.55 -1.40
N ILE A 105 2.12 7.73 -1.07
CA ILE A 105 0.85 7.88 -0.37
C ILE A 105 -0.10 8.63 -1.28
N PHE A 106 -1.30 8.09 -1.50
CA PHE A 106 -2.30 8.70 -2.35
C PHE A 106 -3.59 8.89 -1.57
N THR A 107 -4.20 10.05 -1.71
CA THR A 107 -5.64 10.22 -1.47
C THR A 107 -6.41 9.76 -2.70
N ARG A 108 -7.74 9.90 -2.67
CA ARG A 108 -8.62 9.64 -3.83
C ARG A 108 -8.35 10.56 -5.02
N THR A 109 -7.70 11.70 -4.80
CA THR A 109 -7.55 12.76 -5.80
C THR A 109 -6.11 13.10 -6.13
N GLU A 110 -5.17 12.90 -5.21
CA GLU A 110 -3.77 13.31 -5.39
C GLU A 110 -2.75 12.46 -4.62
N GLU A 111 -1.48 12.61 -4.99
CA GLU A 111 -0.34 12.05 -4.24
C GLU A 111 0.08 13.02 -3.14
N LEU A 112 0.30 12.49 -1.93
CA LEU A 112 0.84 13.25 -0.80
C LEU A 112 2.34 12.99 -0.64
N PRO A 113 3.13 14.02 -0.32
CA PRO A 113 4.55 13.85 -0.06
C PRO A 113 4.82 13.08 1.25
N LEU A 114 3.92 13.19 2.24
CA LEU A 114 3.99 12.51 3.52
C LEU A 114 2.62 12.57 4.23
N ALA A 115 2.29 11.56 5.02
CA ALA A 115 1.18 11.58 5.96
C ALA A 115 1.47 10.68 7.18
N GLY A 116 1.06 11.10 8.38
CA GLY A 116 1.41 10.42 9.63
C GLY A 116 0.84 9.01 9.76
N HIS A 117 -0.48 8.87 9.76
CA HIS A 117 -1.13 7.57 9.93
C HIS A 117 -0.82 6.58 8.77
N PRO A 118 -0.67 7.00 7.49
CA PRO A 118 -0.27 6.08 6.42
C PRO A 118 1.18 5.60 6.56
N THR A 119 2.07 6.44 7.09
CA THR A 119 3.46 6.03 7.38
C THR A 119 3.49 4.98 8.49
N LEU A 120 2.77 5.20 9.60
CA LEU A 120 2.69 4.24 10.70
C LEU A 120 2.02 2.93 10.27
N GLY A 121 0.91 3.03 9.53
CA GLY A 121 0.21 1.87 9.00
C GLY A 121 1.08 1.06 8.04
N SER A 122 1.87 1.72 7.20
CA SER A 122 2.82 1.05 6.29
C SER A 122 3.98 0.37 7.00
N ALA A 123 4.49 0.95 8.09
CA ALA A 123 5.56 0.33 8.87
C ALA A 123 5.09 -0.87 9.70
N ARG A 124 3.80 -0.92 10.04
CA ARG A 124 3.15 -2.05 10.73
C ARG A 124 2.76 -3.19 9.79
N ALA A 125 2.24 -2.82 8.61
CA ALA A 125 1.71 -3.74 7.61
C ALA A 125 2.69 -4.86 7.33
#